data_AF-A0ABD1FG00-F1
#
_entry.id   AF-A0ABD1FG00-F1
#
_cell.length_a   1.000
_cell.length_b   1.000
_cell.length_c   1.000
_cell.angle_alpha   90.00
_cell.angle_beta   90.00
_cell.angle_gamma   90.00
#
_symmetry.space_group_name_H-M   'P 1'
#
loop_
_entity.id
_entity.type
_entity.pdbx_description
1 polymer ?
#
loop_
_entity_poly.entity_id
_entity_poly.type
_entity_poly.pdbx_seq_one_letter_code
_entity_poly.pdbx_strand_id
1 'polypeptide(L)'
;MLTNIVAGMGINKSDIRAVIHFNMPNSFESYVQEVGRAGRDGLPAYCHVFLRSTNQDESELRRHIHANSIDRHVIRKLLRKIFVSCSCKSSCPKHEVAFSIEKTVRYLDISEEIISTLLCYLELHPKNYVKLLNPAYTICKVISYGGVAEIRNASKTCPPLAMALALHPSSSDQHQLEFPVVDVASVMGWDSGICKHKLKNLEWASGKRSKLTVQFMDLGFRLLAPGNLSDDELDETLDNLYSQVRDQETKALKQLCAVHKALTSVTNENNLSSSFNDENNSNLKTIIRDYFRAVDPLATVILESAGIQNEDLLVNDIKALITMYRDTQFTGRAVARIFHGIQSPNYPAVIWGRCKFWRRHLSDDFHDICRIATREILKMR
;
A
#
# COMPACT_ATOMS: atom_id res chain seq x y z
N MET A 1 11.55 18.71 -24.40
CA MET A 1 10.59 17.66 -24.01
C MET A 1 10.15 17.94 -22.60
N LEU A 2 8.85 18.13 -22.37
CA LEU A 2 8.29 18.16 -21.02
C LEU A 2 7.87 16.74 -20.68
N THR A 3 8.38 16.21 -19.58
CA THR A 3 8.14 14.82 -19.16
C THR A 3 7.92 14.78 -17.66
N ASN A 4 7.10 13.84 -17.19
CA ASN A 4 7.12 13.48 -15.79
C ASN A 4 8.37 12.63 -15.49
N ILE A 5 8.75 12.55 -14.21
CA ILE A 5 9.96 11.84 -13.74
C ILE A 5 10.01 10.38 -14.25
N VAL A 6 8.85 9.71 -14.28
CA VAL A 6 8.71 8.30 -14.66
C VAL A 6 8.98 8.06 -16.16
N ALA A 7 8.65 8.99 -17.05
CA ALA A 7 8.84 8.82 -18.50
C ALA A 7 10.26 9.20 -19.00
N GLY A 8 11.19 9.58 -18.11
CA GLY A 8 12.56 9.91 -18.50
C GLY A 8 13.46 8.70 -18.79
N MET A 9 13.14 7.50 -18.28
CA MET A 9 13.95 6.29 -18.48
C MET A 9 14.07 5.94 -19.98
N GLY A 10 15.29 5.76 -20.48
CA GLY A 10 15.56 5.32 -21.86
C GLY A 10 15.94 6.42 -22.87
N ILE A 11 15.87 7.70 -22.51
CA ILE A 11 16.37 8.78 -23.39
C ILE A 11 17.90 8.81 -23.36
N ASN A 12 18.54 8.39 -24.45
CA ASN A 12 19.98 8.43 -24.66
C ASN A 12 20.35 9.43 -25.78
N LYS A 13 20.12 10.72 -25.54
CA LYS A 13 20.54 11.81 -26.43
C LYS A 13 21.78 12.49 -25.83
N SER A 14 22.87 12.56 -26.58
CA SER A 14 24.18 12.99 -26.04
C SER A 14 24.30 14.51 -25.86
N ASP A 15 23.59 15.29 -26.67
CA ASP A 15 23.66 16.75 -26.80
C ASP A 15 22.57 17.48 -25.99
N ILE A 16 22.07 16.89 -24.90
CA ILE A 16 21.15 17.57 -24.00
C ILE A 16 21.90 18.69 -23.27
N ARG A 17 21.50 19.95 -23.50
CA ARG A 17 22.14 21.14 -22.94
C ARG A 17 21.57 21.62 -21.61
N ALA A 18 20.34 21.26 -21.29
CA ALA A 18 19.73 21.67 -20.04
C ALA A 18 18.74 20.66 -19.48
N VAL A 19 18.67 20.59 -18.15
CA VAL A 19 17.65 19.86 -17.38
C VAL A 19 17.07 20.84 -16.37
N ILE A 20 15.75 21.02 -16.41
CA ILE A 20 15.04 21.96 -15.53
C ILE A 20 14.03 21.18 -14.71
N HIS A 21 14.19 21.23 -13.40
CA HIS A 21 13.25 20.68 -12.42
C HIS A 21 12.29 21.78 -12.00
N PHE A 22 11.00 21.60 -12.32
CA PHE A 22 9.94 22.50 -11.85
C PHE A 22 9.49 22.24 -10.41
N ASN A 23 9.90 21.10 -9.85
CA ASN A 23 9.62 20.68 -8.49
C ASN A 23 10.88 20.10 -7.86
N MET A 24 10.97 20.17 -6.54
CA MET A 24 12.04 19.54 -5.79
C MET A 24 12.09 18.02 -6.08
N PRO A 25 13.28 17.44 -6.37
CA PRO A 25 13.43 16.00 -6.48
C PRO A 25 13.17 15.32 -5.12
N ASN A 26 12.74 14.05 -5.14
CA ASN A 26 12.45 13.28 -3.94
C ASN A 26 13.71 12.70 -3.24
N SER A 27 14.82 12.61 -3.97
CA SER A 27 16.06 11.93 -3.57
C SER A 27 17.25 12.45 -4.38
N PHE A 28 18.47 12.33 -3.85
CA PHE A 28 19.68 12.66 -4.60
C PHE A 28 19.91 11.70 -5.77
N GLU A 29 19.52 10.44 -5.61
CA GLU A 29 19.57 9.39 -6.62
C GLU A 29 18.76 9.78 -7.86
N SER A 30 17.49 10.17 -7.67
CA SER A 30 16.65 10.65 -8.78
C SER A 30 17.20 11.93 -9.39
N TYR A 31 17.63 12.90 -8.56
CA TYR A 31 18.22 14.14 -9.04
C TYR A 31 19.43 13.89 -9.95
N VAL A 32 20.42 13.12 -9.47
CA VAL A 32 21.65 12.79 -10.22
C VAL A 32 21.35 11.98 -11.48
N GLN A 33 20.43 11.02 -11.41
CA GLN A 33 20.02 10.25 -12.59
C GLN A 33 19.39 11.14 -13.67
N GLU A 34 18.63 12.15 -13.28
CA GLU A 34 17.95 13.08 -14.18
C GLU A 34 18.92 14.10 -14.77
N VAL A 35 19.76 14.75 -13.95
CA VAL A 35 20.74 15.73 -14.44
C VAL A 35 21.88 15.07 -15.24
N GLY A 36 22.23 13.81 -14.94
CA GLY A 36 23.24 13.03 -15.67
C GLY A 36 22.88 12.67 -17.11
N ARG A 37 21.72 13.13 -17.59
CA ARG A 37 21.32 13.06 -19.01
C ARG A 37 21.92 14.19 -19.83
N ALA A 38 22.25 15.32 -19.20
CA ALA A 38 22.82 16.48 -19.87
C ALA A 38 24.34 16.36 -20.01
N GLY A 39 24.91 16.97 -21.06
CA GLY A 39 26.37 17.10 -21.19
C GLY A 39 27.14 15.80 -21.45
N ARG A 40 26.51 14.76 -22.04
CA ARG A 40 27.17 13.47 -22.32
C ARG A 40 28.22 13.54 -23.44
N ASP A 41 28.12 14.56 -24.29
CA ASP A 41 29.12 14.91 -25.31
C ASP A 41 30.33 15.67 -24.72
N GLY A 42 30.37 15.90 -23.41
CA GLY A 42 31.45 16.63 -22.72
C GLY A 42 31.35 18.15 -22.83
N LEU A 43 30.36 18.68 -23.55
CA LEU A 43 30.12 20.12 -23.63
C LEU A 43 29.33 20.62 -22.41
N PRO A 44 29.50 21.91 -22.01
CA PRO A 44 28.77 22.49 -20.90
C PRO A 44 27.26 22.27 -21.00
N ALA A 45 26.65 21.96 -19.85
CA ALA A 45 25.22 21.80 -19.71
C ALA A 45 24.76 22.41 -18.38
N TYR A 46 23.52 22.90 -18.37
CA TYR A 46 22.97 23.68 -17.26
C TYR A 46 21.80 22.97 -16.61
N CYS A 47 21.84 22.81 -15.30
CA CYS A 47 20.76 22.20 -14.54
C CYS A 47 20.20 23.22 -13.54
N HIS A 48 18.88 23.35 -13.49
CA HIS A 48 18.21 24.32 -12.62
C HIS A 48 17.03 23.67 -11.90
N VAL A 49 16.87 23.97 -10.61
CA VAL A 49 15.76 23.50 -9.78
C VAL A 49 14.98 24.70 -9.28
N PHE A 50 13.69 24.75 -9.60
CA PHE A 50 12.77 25.69 -8.98
C PHE A 50 12.29 25.11 -7.65
N LEU A 51 12.57 25.84 -6.57
CA LEU A 51 12.01 25.58 -5.24
C LEU A 51 10.91 26.58 -4.95
N ARG A 52 9.81 26.11 -4.36
CA ARG A 52 8.74 26.99 -3.89
C ARG A 52 9.17 27.68 -2.59
N SER A 53 8.98 29.00 -2.53
CA SER A 53 9.40 29.86 -1.40
C SER A 53 8.75 29.52 -0.06
N THR A 54 7.64 28.78 -0.05
CA THR A 54 6.85 28.45 1.13
C THR A 54 7.06 27.01 1.64
N ASN A 55 8.16 26.35 1.25
CA ASN A 55 8.46 24.94 1.57
C ASN A 55 7.36 23.93 1.18
N GLN A 56 6.41 24.35 0.34
CA GLN A 56 5.28 23.52 -0.05
C GLN A 56 5.68 22.27 -0.84
N ASP A 57 6.82 22.29 -1.54
CA ASP A 57 7.34 21.10 -2.22
C ASP A 57 7.70 19.99 -1.24
N GLU A 58 8.34 20.35 -0.11
CA GLU A 58 8.67 19.39 0.93
C GLU A 58 7.39 18.83 1.57
N SER A 59 6.43 19.70 1.93
CA SER A 59 5.14 19.25 2.49
C SER A 59 4.38 18.31 1.56
N GLU A 60 4.35 18.59 0.25
CA GLU A 60 3.72 17.73 -0.74
C GLU A 60 4.43 16.37 -0.87
N LEU A 61 5.76 16.34 -0.85
CA LEU A 61 6.53 15.08 -0.89
C LEU A 61 6.41 14.29 0.41
N ARG A 62 6.44 14.95 1.57
CA ARG A 62 6.18 14.34 2.90
C ARG A 62 4.81 13.67 2.93
N ARG A 63 3.79 14.31 2.34
CA ARG A 63 2.45 13.72 2.21
C ARG A 63 2.50 12.36 1.50
N HIS A 64 3.25 12.25 0.40
CA HIS A 64 3.37 11.00 -0.34
C HIS A 64 4.07 9.89 0.48
N ILE A 65 5.02 10.27 1.34
CA ILE A 65 5.67 9.33 2.26
C ILE A 65 4.65 8.84 3.30
N HIS A 66 3.92 9.74 3.96
CA HIS A 66 2.90 9.36 4.94
C HIS A 66 1.72 8.59 4.32
N ALA A 67 1.44 8.76 3.02
CA ALA A 67 0.42 7.98 2.32
C ALA A 67 0.71 6.47 2.38
N ASN A 68 2.00 6.10 2.39
CA ASN A 68 2.48 4.73 2.42
C ASN A 68 2.72 4.19 3.85
N SER A 69 2.63 5.03 4.89
CA SER A 69 2.79 4.54 6.26
C SER A 69 1.59 3.72 6.73
N ILE A 70 1.80 2.85 7.72
CA ILE A 70 0.81 1.88 8.17
C ILE A 70 0.79 1.83 9.69
N ASP A 71 -0.39 1.79 10.29
CA ASP A 71 -0.53 1.66 11.73
C ASP A 71 -0.35 0.20 12.17
N ARG A 72 0.27 -0.01 13.34
CA ARG A 72 0.50 -1.34 13.92
C ARG A 72 -0.79 -2.19 14.01
N HIS A 73 -1.93 -1.58 14.34
CA HIS A 73 -3.18 -2.34 14.42
C HIS A 73 -3.66 -2.88 13.06
N VAL A 74 -3.34 -2.20 11.96
CA VAL A 74 -3.73 -2.62 10.60
C VAL A 74 -2.92 -3.83 10.19
N ILE A 75 -1.61 -3.82 10.48
CA ILE A 75 -0.72 -4.98 10.30
C ILE A 75 -1.25 -6.17 11.13
N ARG A 76 -1.64 -5.96 12.40
CA ARG A 76 -2.25 -7.02 13.22
C ARG A 76 -3.51 -7.62 12.59
N LYS A 77 -4.39 -6.77 12.04
CA LYS A 77 -5.61 -7.24 11.34
C LYS A 77 -5.26 -8.08 10.10
N LEU A 78 -4.22 -7.70 9.36
CA LEU A 78 -3.72 -8.47 8.22
C LEU A 78 -3.15 -9.82 8.67
N LEU A 79 -2.30 -9.85 9.71
CA LEU A 79 -1.70 -11.09 10.23
C LEU A 79 -2.75 -12.09 10.69
N ARG A 80 -3.79 -11.64 11.38
CA ARG A 80 -4.93 -12.50 11.79
C ARG A 80 -5.69 -13.12 10.60
N LYS A 81 -5.61 -12.49 9.43
CA LYS A 81 -6.25 -12.96 8.20
C LYS A 81 -5.37 -13.94 7.42
N ILE A 82 -4.06 -13.86 7.62
CA ILE A 82 -3.05 -14.74 7.02
C ILE A 82 -2.90 -16.01 7.86
N PHE A 83 -2.76 -15.87 9.17
CA PHE A 83 -2.52 -16.96 10.11
C PHE A 83 -3.83 -17.39 10.76
N VAL A 84 -4.57 -18.23 10.04
CA VAL A 84 -5.79 -18.85 10.55
C VAL A 84 -5.42 -20.05 11.41
N SER A 85 -6.02 -20.18 12.60
CA SER A 85 -5.75 -21.29 13.50
C SER A 85 -6.10 -22.63 12.85
N CYS A 86 -5.18 -23.59 12.95
CA CYS A 86 -5.40 -24.93 12.43
C CYS A 86 -5.45 -25.98 13.55
N SER A 87 -6.02 -27.14 13.26
CA SER A 87 -6.06 -28.27 14.19
C SER A 87 -4.75 -29.10 14.18
N CYS A 88 -3.75 -28.69 13.41
CA CYS A 88 -2.46 -29.35 13.42
C CYS A 88 -1.76 -29.12 14.76
N LYS A 89 -1.10 -30.15 15.29
CA LYS A 89 -0.32 -30.08 16.52
C LYS A 89 1.05 -29.44 16.24
N SER A 90 2.12 -29.93 16.86
CA SER A 90 3.47 -29.34 16.84
C SER A 90 4.16 -29.23 15.47
N SER A 91 3.68 -29.92 14.42
CA SER A 91 4.22 -29.82 13.06
C SER A 91 3.10 -29.53 12.05
N CYS A 92 3.05 -28.29 11.56
CA CYS A 92 2.09 -27.84 10.56
C CYS A 92 2.77 -27.74 9.18
N PRO A 93 2.25 -28.42 8.13
CA PRO A 93 2.85 -28.41 6.79
C PRO A 93 2.63 -27.09 6.01
N LYS A 94 2.14 -26.04 6.69
CA LYS A 94 1.51 -24.84 6.11
C LYS A 94 0.22 -25.17 5.34
N HIS A 95 -0.76 -24.29 5.44
CA HIS A 95 -2.06 -24.43 4.80
C HIS A 95 -2.23 -23.39 3.70
N GLU A 96 -2.95 -23.76 2.65
CA GLU A 96 -3.34 -22.81 1.62
C GLU A 96 -4.39 -21.87 2.20
N VAL A 97 -4.05 -20.58 2.21
CA VAL A 97 -4.92 -19.50 2.65
C VAL A 97 -5.10 -18.58 1.45
N ALA A 98 -6.35 -18.21 1.18
CA ALA A 98 -6.63 -17.23 0.15
C ALA A 98 -7.70 -16.25 0.59
N PHE A 99 -7.55 -15.00 0.17
CA PHE A 99 -8.51 -13.98 0.49
C PHE A 99 -8.58 -12.87 -0.56
N SER A 100 -9.79 -12.39 -0.80
CA SER A 100 -10.10 -11.31 -1.74
C SER A 100 -9.20 -10.08 -1.58
N ILE A 101 -8.65 -9.59 -2.69
CA ILE A 101 -7.85 -8.36 -2.72
C ILE A 101 -8.76 -7.17 -2.40
N GLU A 102 -9.85 -6.99 -3.16
CA GLU A 102 -10.75 -5.83 -3.04
C GLU A 102 -11.35 -5.70 -1.63
N LYS A 103 -11.84 -6.81 -1.06
CA LYS A 103 -12.41 -6.79 0.30
C LYS A 103 -11.34 -6.47 1.35
N THR A 104 -10.10 -6.95 1.17
CA THR A 104 -9.02 -6.70 2.13
C THR A 104 -8.54 -5.25 2.06
N VAL A 105 -8.40 -4.70 0.86
CA VAL A 105 -8.05 -3.30 0.61
C VAL A 105 -9.05 -2.37 1.30
N ARG A 106 -10.35 -2.61 1.15
CA ARG A 106 -11.40 -1.83 1.84
C ARG A 106 -11.40 -2.05 3.36
N TYR A 107 -11.25 -3.28 3.81
CA TYR A 107 -11.27 -3.63 5.23
C TYR A 107 -10.10 -3.02 6.02
N LEU A 108 -8.91 -2.97 5.40
CA LEU A 108 -7.69 -2.43 6.02
C LEU A 108 -7.43 -0.96 5.68
N ASP A 109 -8.15 -0.39 4.70
CA ASP A 109 -7.96 0.98 4.18
C ASP A 109 -6.51 1.27 3.71
N ILE A 110 -5.88 0.28 3.11
CA ILE A 110 -4.53 0.36 2.51
C ILE A 110 -4.54 -0.19 1.09
N SER A 111 -3.62 0.26 0.25
CA SER A 111 -3.57 -0.14 -1.16
C SER A 111 -3.09 -1.57 -1.34
N GLU A 112 -3.36 -2.14 -2.52
CA GLU A 112 -2.93 -3.51 -2.87
C GLU A 112 -1.40 -3.64 -2.83
N GLU A 113 -0.68 -2.61 -3.28
CA GLU A 113 0.79 -2.59 -3.32
C GLU A 113 1.39 -2.66 -1.91
N ILE A 114 0.76 -1.98 -0.95
CA ILE A 114 1.19 -2.02 0.45
C ILE A 114 0.97 -3.42 1.03
N ILE A 115 -0.18 -4.05 0.77
CA ILE A 115 -0.44 -5.42 1.23
C ILE A 115 0.58 -6.39 0.61
N SER A 116 0.82 -6.27 -0.69
CA SER A 116 1.82 -7.07 -1.41
C SER A 116 3.23 -6.90 -0.81
N THR A 117 3.61 -5.66 -0.47
CA THR A 117 4.90 -5.37 0.18
C THR A 117 5.02 -6.06 1.54
N LEU A 118 3.98 -5.98 2.38
CA LEU A 118 3.96 -6.67 3.68
C LEU A 118 4.04 -8.20 3.53
N LEU A 119 3.36 -8.75 2.53
CA LEU A 119 3.42 -10.17 2.20
C LEU A 119 4.83 -10.61 1.76
N CYS A 120 5.50 -9.79 0.95
CA CYS A 120 6.90 -10.03 0.57
C CYS A 120 7.84 -9.99 1.79
N TYR A 121 7.65 -9.06 2.72
CA TYR A 121 8.44 -9.03 3.97
C TYR A 121 8.25 -10.28 4.82
N LEU A 122 7.02 -10.82 4.88
CA LEU A 122 6.74 -12.08 5.56
C LEU A 122 7.40 -13.30 4.89
N GLU A 123 7.47 -13.31 3.56
CA GLU A 123 8.15 -14.36 2.79
C GLU A 123 9.68 -14.30 2.94
N LEU A 124 10.25 -13.10 2.95
CA LEU A 124 11.69 -12.86 3.13
C LEU A 124 12.17 -13.02 4.58
N HIS A 125 11.26 -13.13 5.55
CA HIS A 125 11.62 -13.31 6.95
C HIS A 125 12.47 -14.58 7.15
N PRO A 126 13.52 -14.58 7.99
CA PRO A 126 14.42 -15.73 8.15
C PRO A 126 13.71 -17.01 8.61
N LYS A 127 12.61 -16.88 9.35
CA LYS A 127 11.76 -18.01 9.77
C LYS A 127 10.89 -18.59 8.63
N ASN A 128 10.87 -17.96 7.45
CA ASN A 128 10.09 -18.34 6.26
C ASN A 128 8.63 -18.66 6.64
N TYR A 129 7.92 -17.67 7.16
CA TYR A 129 6.56 -17.87 7.65
C TYR A 129 5.61 -18.20 6.51
N VAL A 130 5.69 -17.45 5.42
CA VAL A 130 4.73 -17.50 4.32
C VAL A 130 5.43 -17.81 3.01
N LYS A 131 4.78 -18.57 2.13
CA LYS A 131 5.17 -18.69 0.72
C LYS A 131 4.08 -18.11 -0.17
N LEU A 132 4.43 -17.14 -1.01
CA LEU A 132 3.48 -16.52 -1.91
C LEU A 132 3.23 -17.42 -3.12
N LEU A 133 1.96 -17.52 -3.51
CA LEU A 133 1.52 -18.23 -4.70
C LEU A 133 0.88 -17.21 -5.66
N ASN A 134 0.73 -17.59 -6.92
CA ASN A 134 0.07 -16.72 -7.90
C ASN A 134 -1.35 -16.36 -7.44
N PRO A 135 -1.76 -15.08 -7.55
CA PRO A 135 -3.11 -14.65 -7.26
C PRO A 135 -4.13 -15.50 -8.03
N ALA A 136 -5.23 -15.84 -7.37
CA ALA A 136 -6.23 -16.70 -7.96
C ALA A 136 -7.63 -16.30 -7.49
N TYR A 137 -8.64 -16.61 -8.30
CA TYR A 137 -10.03 -16.44 -7.89
C TYR A 137 -10.34 -17.29 -6.66
N THR A 138 -10.92 -16.65 -5.66
CA THR A 138 -11.15 -17.24 -4.32
C THR A 138 -12.57 -17.78 -4.16
N ILE A 139 -13.53 -17.22 -4.88
CA ILE A 139 -14.94 -17.63 -4.82
C ILE A 139 -15.28 -18.46 -6.04
N CYS A 140 -15.94 -19.60 -5.79
CA CYS A 140 -16.59 -20.40 -6.82
C CYS A 140 -18.10 -20.18 -6.74
N LYS A 141 -18.70 -19.85 -7.88
CA LYS A 141 -20.15 -19.71 -8.06
C LYS A 141 -20.64 -20.80 -9.00
N VAL A 142 -21.54 -21.65 -8.49
CA VAL A 142 -22.20 -22.70 -9.27
C VAL A 142 -23.64 -22.29 -9.51
N ILE A 143 -24.04 -22.14 -10.76
CA ILE A 143 -25.38 -21.72 -11.18
C ILE A 143 -26.06 -22.90 -11.85
N SER A 144 -27.32 -23.17 -11.50
CA SER A 144 -28.15 -24.22 -12.08
C SER A 144 -29.39 -23.66 -12.75
N TYR A 145 -29.49 -23.87 -14.06
CA TYR A 145 -30.70 -23.57 -14.83
C TYR A 145 -31.78 -24.66 -14.68
N GLY A 146 -31.45 -25.80 -14.08
CA GLY A 146 -32.38 -26.89 -13.77
C GLY A 146 -32.83 -26.96 -12.31
N GLY A 147 -32.50 -25.95 -11.49
CA GLY A 147 -32.86 -25.88 -10.07
C GLY A 147 -31.92 -26.63 -9.13
N VAL A 148 -32.25 -26.64 -7.84
CA VAL A 148 -31.45 -27.22 -6.74
C VAL A 148 -31.16 -28.71 -6.94
N ALA A 149 -32.09 -29.45 -7.55
CA ALA A 149 -31.97 -30.89 -7.73
C ALA A 149 -30.73 -31.27 -8.57
N GLU A 150 -30.41 -30.48 -9.59
CA GLU A 150 -29.21 -30.70 -10.42
C GLU A 150 -27.91 -30.47 -9.64
N ILE A 151 -27.88 -29.45 -8.77
CA ILE A 151 -26.71 -29.19 -7.89
C ILE A 151 -26.53 -30.35 -6.89
N ARG A 152 -27.62 -30.85 -6.29
CA ARG A 152 -27.57 -32.01 -5.38
C ARG A 152 -27.24 -33.31 -6.11
N ASN A 153 -27.62 -33.47 -7.37
CA ASN A 153 -27.25 -34.65 -8.14
C ASN A 153 -25.76 -34.60 -8.51
N ALA A 154 -25.26 -33.44 -8.94
CA ALA A 154 -23.85 -33.21 -9.22
C ALA A 154 -22.97 -33.30 -7.97
N SER A 155 -23.49 -32.98 -6.77
CA SER A 155 -22.71 -33.12 -5.54
C SER A 155 -22.43 -34.59 -5.19
N LYS A 156 -23.31 -35.52 -5.57
CA LYS A 156 -23.06 -36.96 -5.38
C LYS A 156 -21.84 -37.45 -6.16
N THR A 157 -21.55 -36.84 -7.31
CA THR A 157 -20.42 -37.21 -8.18
C THR A 157 -19.18 -36.36 -7.97
N CYS A 158 -19.33 -35.13 -7.46
CA CYS A 158 -18.24 -34.17 -7.27
C CYS A 158 -17.98 -33.88 -5.78
N PRO A 159 -16.89 -34.42 -5.20
CA PRO A 159 -16.58 -34.25 -3.78
C PRO A 159 -16.41 -32.77 -3.33
N PRO A 160 -15.76 -31.87 -4.10
CA PRO A 160 -15.69 -30.45 -3.73
C PRO A 160 -17.07 -29.79 -3.61
N LEU A 161 -18.02 -30.15 -4.48
CA LEU A 161 -19.36 -29.60 -4.42
C LEU A 161 -20.15 -30.16 -3.22
N ALA A 162 -19.97 -31.45 -2.90
CA ALA A 162 -20.55 -32.04 -1.70
C ALA A 162 -20.04 -31.36 -0.42
N MET A 163 -18.72 -31.15 -0.32
CA MET A 163 -18.11 -30.46 0.82
C MET A 163 -18.61 -29.02 0.93
N ALA A 164 -18.68 -28.28 -0.19
CA ALA A 164 -19.21 -26.93 -0.20
C ALA A 164 -20.65 -26.83 0.33
N LEU A 165 -21.53 -27.77 -0.07
CA LEU A 165 -22.91 -27.84 0.43
C LEU A 165 -22.98 -28.15 1.93
N ALA A 166 -22.04 -28.94 2.45
CA ALA A 166 -21.99 -29.27 3.88
C ALA A 166 -21.50 -28.08 4.73
N LEU A 167 -20.51 -27.33 4.24
CA LEU A 167 -19.93 -26.18 4.95
C LEU A 167 -20.78 -24.91 4.84
N HIS A 168 -21.48 -24.73 3.71
CA HIS A 168 -22.29 -23.55 3.43
C HIS A 168 -23.74 -23.91 3.10
N PRO A 169 -24.53 -24.38 4.08
CA PRO A 169 -25.93 -24.75 3.86
C PRO A 169 -26.85 -23.53 3.60
N SER A 170 -26.38 -22.30 3.87
CA SER A 170 -27.23 -21.11 4.05
C SER A 170 -27.20 -20.07 2.93
N SER A 171 -26.49 -20.27 1.82
CA SER A 171 -26.54 -19.33 0.67
C SER A 171 -27.55 -19.81 -0.38
N SER A 172 -28.80 -20.00 0.03
CA SER A 172 -29.81 -20.68 -0.77
C SER A 172 -30.72 -19.70 -1.50
N ASP A 173 -30.18 -19.04 -2.54
CA ASP A 173 -31.00 -18.88 -3.73
C ASP A 173 -31.13 -20.26 -4.38
N GLN A 174 -32.34 -20.68 -4.72
CA GLN A 174 -32.63 -22.05 -5.19
C GLN A 174 -31.89 -22.44 -6.49
N HIS A 175 -31.14 -21.52 -7.10
CA HIS A 175 -30.48 -21.70 -8.39
C HIS A 175 -28.97 -21.41 -8.36
N GLN A 176 -28.40 -20.93 -7.25
CA GLN A 176 -26.98 -20.60 -7.17
C GLN A 176 -26.36 -20.98 -5.82
N LEU A 177 -25.10 -21.40 -5.86
CA LEU A 177 -24.28 -21.71 -4.68
C LEU A 177 -22.95 -20.98 -4.81
N GLU A 178 -22.59 -20.17 -3.82
CA GLU A 178 -21.33 -19.44 -3.77
C GLU A 178 -20.54 -19.86 -2.53
N PHE A 179 -19.26 -20.20 -2.71
CA PHE A 179 -18.41 -20.64 -1.61
C PHE A 179 -16.91 -20.34 -1.87
N PRO A 180 -16.10 -20.19 -0.81
CA PRO A 180 -14.65 -20.07 -0.92
C PRO A 180 -14.04 -21.42 -1.36
N VAL A 181 -13.43 -21.46 -2.54
CA VAL A 181 -12.89 -22.71 -3.10
C VAL A 181 -11.65 -23.20 -2.36
N VAL A 182 -10.87 -22.28 -1.80
CA VAL A 182 -9.62 -22.59 -1.08
C VAL A 182 -9.92 -23.19 0.29
N ASP A 183 -10.91 -22.68 1.00
CA ASP A 183 -11.33 -23.23 2.29
C ASP A 183 -11.88 -24.65 2.12
N VAL A 184 -12.72 -24.87 1.09
CA VAL A 184 -13.21 -26.21 0.74
C VAL A 184 -12.06 -27.15 0.38
N ALA A 185 -11.07 -26.69 -0.40
CA ALA A 185 -9.90 -27.49 -0.74
C ALA A 185 -9.06 -27.84 0.50
N SER A 186 -8.85 -26.88 1.39
CA SER A 186 -8.11 -27.05 2.64
C SER A 186 -8.76 -28.10 3.57
N VAL A 187 -10.09 -28.04 3.75
CA VAL A 187 -10.85 -29.02 4.54
C VAL A 187 -10.77 -30.42 3.92
N MET A 188 -10.71 -30.52 2.59
CA MET A 188 -10.53 -31.79 1.87
C MET A 188 -9.08 -32.28 1.84
N GLY A 189 -8.12 -31.46 2.25
CA GLY A 189 -6.68 -31.74 2.06
C GLY A 189 -6.26 -31.78 0.59
N TRP A 190 -6.95 -31.05 -0.29
CA TRP A 190 -6.67 -30.98 -1.73
C TRP A 190 -6.02 -29.64 -2.10
N ASP A 191 -5.28 -29.63 -3.20
CA ASP A 191 -4.83 -28.39 -3.83
C ASP A 191 -6.02 -27.66 -4.47
N SER A 192 -6.10 -26.34 -4.27
CA SER A 192 -7.22 -25.55 -4.81
C SER A 192 -7.33 -25.59 -6.33
N GLY A 193 -6.24 -25.82 -7.06
CA GLY A 193 -6.24 -26.01 -8.51
C GLY A 193 -6.97 -27.28 -8.94
N ILE A 194 -6.77 -28.39 -8.22
CA ILE A 194 -7.49 -29.65 -8.47
C ILE A 194 -8.98 -29.48 -8.20
N CYS A 195 -9.34 -28.81 -7.10
CA CYS A 195 -10.74 -28.49 -6.78
C CYS A 195 -11.38 -27.66 -7.89
N LYS A 196 -10.71 -26.60 -8.36
CA LYS A 196 -11.19 -25.76 -9.46
C LYS A 196 -11.40 -26.55 -10.75
N HIS A 197 -10.46 -27.43 -11.10
CA HIS A 197 -10.59 -28.27 -12.29
C HIS A 197 -11.80 -29.21 -12.19
N LYS A 198 -11.97 -29.92 -11.07
CA LYS A 198 -13.12 -30.81 -10.87
C LYS A 198 -14.45 -30.07 -10.85
N LEU A 199 -14.49 -28.87 -10.26
CA LEU A 199 -15.68 -28.02 -10.30
C LEU A 199 -15.98 -27.58 -11.72
N LYS A 200 -14.99 -27.18 -12.52
CA LYS A 200 -15.22 -26.76 -13.90
C LYS A 200 -15.73 -27.91 -14.80
N ASN A 201 -15.31 -29.15 -14.51
CA ASN A 201 -15.81 -30.33 -15.21
C ASN A 201 -17.31 -30.62 -14.97
N LEU A 202 -17.94 -29.99 -13.96
CA LEU A 202 -19.39 -30.10 -13.75
C LEU A 202 -20.23 -29.50 -14.89
N GLU A 203 -19.64 -28.61 -15.68
CA GLU A 203 -20.29 -28.06 -16.89
C GLU A 203 -20.47 -29.11 -17.99
N TRP A 204 -19.91 -30.30 -17.83
CA TRP A 204 -19.95 -31.39 -18.80
C TRP A 204 -20.51 -32.66 -18.16
N ALA A 205 -21.52 -33.25 -18.81
CA ALA A 205 -22.09 -34.55 -18.45
C ALA A 205 -22.13 -35.44 -19.69
N SER A 206 -21.39 -36.55 -19.67
CA SER A 206 -21.36 -37.54 -20.76
C SER A 206 -21.11 -36.93 -22.16
N GLY A 207 -20.19 -35.97 -22.25
CA GLY A 207 -19.81 -35.31 -23.50
C GLY A 207 -20.77 -34.20 -23.99
N LYS A 208 -21.86 -33.91 -23.24
CA LYS A 208 -22.76 -32.78 -23.50
C LYS A 208 -22.65 -31.74 -22.39
N ARG A 209 -22.93 -30.47 -22.73
CA ARG A 209 -22.95 -29.38 -21.75
C ARG A 209 -24.11 -29.61 -20.76
N SER A 210 -23.80 -29.61 -19.48
CA SER A 210 -24.80 -29.77 -18.41
C SER A 210 -25.62 -28.50 -18.23
N LYS A 211 -26.66 -28.56 -17.39
CA LYS A 211 -27.45 -27.38 -16.98
C LYS A 211 -26.75 -26.54 -15.90
N LEU A 212 -25.51 -26.88 -15.57
CA LEU A 212 -24.70 -26.20 -14.57
C LEU A 212 -23.65 -25.31 -15.25
N THR A 213 -23.46 -24.12 -14.70
CA THR A 213 -22.38 -23.21 -15.07
C THR A 213 -21.55 -22.91 -13.83
N VAL A 214 -20.23 -22.96 -13.98
CA VAL A 214 -19.26 -22.72 -12.91
C VAL A 214 -18.42 -21.49 -13.25
N GLN A 215 -18.53 -20.48 -12.41
CA GLN A 215 -17.80 -19.21 -12.53
C GLN A 215 -16.86 -19.06 -11.34
N PHE A 216 -15.64 -18.61 -11.62
CA PHE A 216 -14.68 -18.23 -10.59
C PHE A 216 -14.62 -16.71 -10.54
N MET A 217 -14.76 -16.17 -9.33
CA MET A 217 -14.88 -14.73 -9.08
C MET A 217 -13.95 -14.32 -7.94
N ASP A 218 -13.81 -13.01 -7.76
CA ASP A 218 -13.09 -12.40 -6.63
C ASP A 218 -11.61 -12.79 -6.58
N LEU A 219 -10.77 -12.02 -7.28
CA LEU A 219 -9.33 -12.23 -7.30
C LEU A 219 -8.77 -11.99 -5.88
N GLY A 220 -8.01 -12.97 -5.39
CA GLY A 220 -7.44 -12.93 -4.05
C GLY A 220 -5.95 -13.18 -4.03
N PHE A 221 -5.33 -12.72 -2.93
CA PHE A 221 -4.01 -13.18 -2.53
C PHE A 221 -4.09 -14.66 -2.18
N ARG A 222 -3.09 -15.43 -2.58
CA ARG A 222 -2.98 -16.88 -2.33
C ARG A 222 -1.60 -17.18 -1.77
N LEU A 223 -1.55 -17.87 -0.65
CA LEU A 223 -0.31 -18.11 0.07
C LEU A 223 -0.37 -19.39 0.91
N LEU A 224 0.80 -19.91 1.27
CA LEU A 224 0.93 -20.99 2.25
C LEU A 224 1.40 -20.41 3.58
N ALA A 225 0.63 -20.60 4.64
CA ALA A 225 0.95 -20.11 5.98
C ALA A 225 0.73 -21.19 7.06
N PRO A 226 1.56 -21.27 8.11
CA PRO A 226 1.31 -22.11 9.26
C PRO A 226 0.10 -21.61 10.06
N GLY A 227 -0.71 -22.54 10.56
CA GLY A 227 -1.85 -22.22 11.44
C GLY A 227 -1.60 -22.50 12.93
N ASN A 228 -0.36 -22.83 13.29
CA ASN A 228 0.05 -23.23 14.64
C ASN A 228 0.99 -22.22 15.32
N LEU A 229 1.03 -20.98 14.83
CA LEU A 229 1.81 -19.91 15.46
C LEU A 229 1.21 -19.56 16.82
N SER A 230 2.08 -19.42 17.81
CA SER A 230 1.70 -18.90 19.13
C SER A 230 1.39 -17.40 19.06
N ASP A 231 0.63 -16.90 20.04
CA ASP A 231 0.35 -15.46 20.15
C ASP A 231 1.64 -14.64 20.30
N ASP A 232 2.65 -15.17 21.00
CA ASP A 232 3.97 -14.55 21.16
C ASP A 232 4.72 -14.41 19.82
N GLU A 233 4.71 -15.48 19.00
CA GLU A 233 5.34 -15.44 17.66
C GLU A 233 4.61 -14.48 16.71
N LEU A 234 3.28 -14.38 16.84
CA LEU A 234 2.48 -13.43 16.06
C LEU A 234 2.79 -11.98 16.45
N ASP A 235 2.94 -11.68 17.74
CA ASP A 235 3.33 -10.35 18.20
C ASP A 235 4.79 -10.02 17.85
N GLU A 236 5.72 -10.99 17.92
CA GLU A 236 7.10 -10.81 17.43
C GLU A 236 7.12 -10.47 15.94
N THR A 237 6.34 -11.20 15.15
CA THR A 237 6.21 -10.97 13.69
C THR A 237 5.61 -9.60 13.40
N LEU A 238 4.61 -9.19 14.18
CA LEU A 238 4.00 -7.87 14.09
C LEU A 238 5.02 -6.75 14.37
N ASP A 239 5.82 -6.90 15.41
CA ASP A 239 6.81 -5.88 15.81
C ASP A 239 7.93 -5.77 14.78
N ASN A 240 8.39 -6.90 14.23
CA ASN A 240 9.37 -6.91 13.14
C ASN A 240 8.85 -6.18 11.89
N LEU A 241 7.62 -6.50 11.44
CA LEU A 241 7.02 -5.83 10.29
C LEU A 241 6.79 -4.34 10.54
N TYR A 242 6.29 -3.99 11.72
CA TYR A 242 6.04 -2.60 12.07
C TYR A 242 7.35 -1.79 12.13
N SER A 243 8.41 -2.36 12.72
CA SER A 243 9.74 -1.73 12.72
C SER A 243 10.25 -1.49 11.30
N GLN A 244 10.14 -2.48 10.40
CA GLN A 244 10.57 -2.33 9.01
C GLN A 244 9.84 -1.20 8.28
N VAL A 245 8.52 -1.12 8.44
CA VAL A 245 7.70 -0.04 7.84
C VAL A 245 8.11 1.32 8.42
N ARG A 246 8.32 1.41 9.73
CA ARG A 246 8.75 2.65 10.40
C ARG A 246 10.15 3.08 10.00
N ASP A 247 11.07 2.14 9.84
CA ASP A 247 12.43 2.41 9.39
C ASP A 247 12.43 2.92 7.95
N GLN A 248 11.61 2.34 7.07
CA GLN A 248 11.45 2.80 5.71
C GLN A 248 10.86 4.22 5.64
N GLU A 249 9.81 4.49 6.41
CA GLU A 249 9.22 5.84 6.53
C GLU A 249 10.26 6.84 7.01
N THR A 250 10.99 6.51 8.07
CA THR A 250 12.01 7.39 8.66
C THR A 250 13.15 7.66 7.68
N LYS A 251 13.63 6.64 6.96
CA LYS A 251 14.67 6.80 5.93
C LYS A 251 14.18 7.70 4.80
N ALA A 252 12.96 7.51 4.31
CA ALA A 252 12.39 8.35 3.26
C ALA A 252 12.25 9.81 3.70
N LEU A 253 11.80 10.06 4.94
CA LEU A 253 11.71 11.42 5.49
C LEU A 253 13.10 12.06 5.64
N LYS A 254 14.09 11.31 6.14
CA LYS A 254 15.47 11.80 6.28
C LYS A 254 16.09 12.14 4.92
N GLN A 255 15.88 11.29 3.92
CA GLN A 255 16.36 11.52 2.57
C GLN A 255 15.74 12.79 1.97
N LEU A 256 14.42 12.96 2.11
CA LEU A 256 13.72 14.17 1.67
C LEU A 256 14.25 15.43 2.38
N CYS A 257 14.44 15.36 3.70
CA CYS A 257 14.99 16.46 4.49
C CYS A 257 16.42 16.80 4.06
N ALA A 258 17.27 15.80 3.78
CA ALA A 258 18.64 16.02 3.31
C ALA A 258 18.67 16.74 1.96
N VAL A 259 17.81 16.32 1.02
CA VAL A 259 17.68 16.97 -0.29
C VAL A 259 17.19 18.41 -0.14
N HIS A 260 16.17 18.63 0.69
CA HIS A 260 15.64 19.97 0.94
C HIS A 260 16.70 20.89 1.56
N LYS A 261 17.38 20.44 2.63
CA LYS A 261 18.46 21.20 3.28
C LYS A 261 19.61 21.55 2.31
N ALA A 262 20.01 20.59 1.48
CA ALA A 262 21.07 20.82 0.49
C ALA A 262 20.66 21.85 -0.57
N LEU A 263 19.46 21.72 -1.15
CA LEU A 263 18.98 22.64 -2.19
C LEU A 263 18.72 24.04 -1.64
N THR A 264 18.13 24.15 -0.45
CA THR A 264 17.89 25.44 0.23
C THR A 264 19.20 26.13 0.63
N SER A 265 20.25 25.38 0.96
CA SER A 265 21.56 25.97 1.30
C SER A 265 22.27 26.66 0.13
N VAL A 266 21.87 26.34 -1.11
CA VAL A 266 22.49 26.86 -2.34
C VAL A 266 21.55 27.74 -3.18
N THR A 267 20.31 27.96 -2.72
CA THR A 267 19.36 28.86 -3.38
C THR A 267 19.72 30.33 -3.23
N ASN A 268 19.57 31.09 -4.31
CA ASN A 268 19.68 32.55 -4.30
C ASN A 268 18.28 33.15 -4.19
N GLU A 269 18.00 33.94 -3.15
CA GLU A 269 16.64 34.41 -2.86
C GLU A 269 16.05 35.39 -3.89
N ASN A 270 16.86 36.05 -4.74
CA ASN A 270 16.35 37.18 -5.55
C ASN A 270 16.99 37.42 -6.92
N ASN A 271 17.80 36.51 -7.46
CA ASN A 271 18.51 36.77 -8.72
C ASN A 271 18.09 35.80 -9.83
N LEU A 272 17.17 36.26 -10.68
CA LEU A 272 17.02 35.83 -12.08
C LEU A 272 18.20 36.32 -12.94
N SER A 273 19.19 37.01 -12.35
CA SER A 273 20.38 37.41 -13.07
C SER A 273 21.16 36.17 -13.51
N SER A 274 21.50 36.17 -14.79
CA SER A 274 22.19 35.12 -15.54
C SER A 274 23.61 34.81 -15.06
N SER A 275 24.06 35.35 -13.92
CA SER A 275 25.36 35.05 -13.34
C SER A 275 25.33 33.70 -12.66
N PHE A 276 25.91 32.70 -13.32
CA PHE A 276 26.15 31.38 -12.76
C PHE A 276 27.00 31.52 -11.49
N ASN A 277 26.45 31.17 -10.33
CA ASN A 277 27.21 31.19 -9.07
C ASN A 277 28.03 29.89 -8.96
N ASP A 278 29.30 29.97 -9.33
CA ASP A 278 30.24 28.84 -9.31
C ASP A 278 30.45 28.25 -7.90
N GLU A 279 30.35 29.07 -6.85
CA GLU A 279 30.52 28.65 -5.46
C GLU A 279 29.36 27.75 -5.01
N ASN A 280 28.11 28.20 -5.21
CA ASN A 280 26.91 27.42 -4.90
C ASN A 280 26.86 26.10 -5.68
N ASN A 281 27.23 26.14 -6.96
CA ASN A 281 27.33 24.94 -7.81
C ASN A 281 28.39 23.95 -7.29
N SER A 282 29.55 24.44 -6.88
CA SER A 282 30.62 23.61 -6.32
C SER A 282 30.25 23.03 -4.96
N ASN A 283 29.56 23.82 -4.12
CA ASN A 283 29.04 23.38 -2.83
C ASN A 283 28.01 22.25 -2.99
N LEU A 284 26.98 22.45 -3.84
CA LEU A 284 25.97 21.42 -4.10
C LEU A 284 26.59 20.11 -4.61
N LYS A 285 27.53 20.19 -5.56
CA LYS A 285 28.25 19.02 -6.07
C LYS A 285 29.06 18.32 -4.99
N THR A 286 29.61 19.06 -4.02
CA THR A 286 30.37 18.49 -2.91
C THR A 286 29.44 17.75 -1.96
N ILE A 287 28.33 18.38 -1.53
CA ILE A 287 27.30 17.76 -0.70
C ILE A 287 26.80 16.44 -1.32
N ILE A 288 26.50 16.43 -2.62
CA ILE A 288 26.05 15.24 -3.34
C ILE A 288 27.14 14.16 -3.37
N ARG A 289 28.40 14.52 -3.66
CA ARG A 289 29.50 13.55 -3.68
C ARG A 289 29.73 12.93 -2.31
N ASP A 290 29.65 13.73 -1.25
CA ASP A 290 29.84 13.27 0.12
C ASP A 290 28.69 12.33 0.54
N TYR A 291 27.46 12.64 0.14
CA TYR A 291 26.30 11.74 0.30
C TYR A 291 26.55 10.36 -0.31
N PHE A 292 27.04 10.28 -1.56
CA PHE A 292 27.29 8.99 -2.22
C PHE A 292 28.55 8.26 -1.73
N ARG A 293 29.47 8.95 -1.04
CA ARG A 293 30.69 8.35 -0.45
C ARG A 293 30.48 7.85 0.97
N ALA A 294 29.50 8.39 1.69
CA ALA A 294 29.22 8.01 3.07
C ALA A 294 28.66 6.58 3.16
N VAL A 295 29.05 5.87 4.23
CA VAL A 295 28.51 4.52 4.53
C VAL A 295 27.05 4.61 4.99
N ASP A 296 26.72 5.62 5.78
CA ASP A 296 25.35 5.98 6.16
C ASP A 296 25.16 7.50 6.02
N PRO A 297 24.72 7.99 4.85
CA PRO A 297 24.56 9.42 4.61
C PRO A 297 23.42 10.07 5.41
N LEU A 298 22.53 9.28 6.01
CA LEU A 298 21.35 9.77 6.71
C LEU A 298 21.51 9.73 8.25
N ALA A 299 22.65 9.28 8.75
CA ALA A 299 22.92 9.15 10.19
C ALA A 299 22.79 10.49 10.93
N THR A 300 23.34 11.56 10.35
CA THR A 300 23.39 12.90 10.95
C THR A 300 22.14 13.75 10.68
N VAL A 301 21.23 13.27 9.85
CA VAL A 301 20.02 14.02 9.48
C VAL A 301 19.01 13.94 10.62
N ILE A 302 18.78 15.10 11.24
CA ILE A 302 17.76 15.28 12.29
C ILE A 302 16.44 15.68 11.63
N LEU A 303 15.39 14.91 11.94
CA LEU A 303 14.02 15.24 11.56
C LEU A 303 13.45 16.24 12.57
N GLU A 304 13.21 17.46 12.11
CA GLU A 304 12.52 18.48 12.90
C GLU A 304 11.01 18.20 12.82
N SER A 305 10.37 18.06 13.99
CA SER A 305 8.90 17.98 14.06
C SER A 305 8.33 19.37 13.81
N ALA A 306 7.43 19.48 12.83
CA ALA A 306 6.72 20.73 12.54
C ALA A 306 5.78 21.14 13.69
N GLY A 307 5.48 20.22 14.62
CA GLY A 307 4.49 20.41 15.67
C GLY A 307 3.09 20.72 15.12
N ILE A 308 2.26 21.27 15.98
CA ILE A 308 0.91 21.74 15.64
C ILE A 308 0.91 23.26 15.77
N GLN A 309 0.56 23.99 14.71
CA GLN A 309 0.55 25.45 14.76
C GLN A 309 -0.58 26.00 15.64
N ASN A 310 -1.77 25.40 15.54
CA ASN A 310 -2.94 25.80 16.32
C ASN A 310 -3.82 24.59 16.65
N GLU A 311 -3.65 24.05 17.87
CA GLU A 311 -4.37 22.87 18.34
C GLU A 311 -5.88 23.12 18.48
N ASP A 312 -6.30 24.31 18.91
CA ASP A 312 -7.73 24.63 19.08
C ASP A 312 -8.47 24.64 17.74
N LEU A 313 -7.86 25.25 16.72
CA LEU A 313 -8.41 25.24 15.37
C LEU A 313 -8.51 23.80 14.84
N LEU A 314 -7.45 23.01 15.02
CA LEU A 314 -7.42 21.61 14.60
C LEU A 314 -8.53 20.80 15.27
N VAL A 315 -8.69 20.92 16.59
CA VAL A 315 -9.74 20.23 17.34
C VAL A 315 -11.13 20.62 16.84
N ASN A 316 -11.37 21.91 16.58
CA ASN A 316 -12.63 22.38 16.03
C ASN A 316 -12.90 21.81 14.64
N ASP A 317 -11.89 21.77 13.77
CA ASP A 317 -12.01 21.21 12.42
C ASP A 317 -12.24 19.68 12.46
N ILE A 318 -11.60 18.95 13.38
CA ILE A 318 -11.84 17.51 13.61
C ILE A 318 -13.30 17.28 14.01
N LYS A 319 -13.79 18.02 15.02
CA LYS A 319 -15.17 17.89 15.51
C LYS A 319 -16.18 18.23 14.42
N ALA A 320 -15.91 19.27 13.63
CA ALA A 320 -16.75 19.67 12.52
C ALA A 320 -16.78 18.61 11.41
N LEU A 321 -15.65 17.97 11.09
CA LEU A 321 -15.57 16.88 10.11
C LEU A 321 -16.44 15.69 10.55
N ILE A 322 -16.26 15.23 11.79
CA ILE A 322 -16.99 14.08 12.33
C ILE A 322 -18.50 14.37 12.39
N THR A 323 -18.88 15.57 12.83
CA THR A 323 -20.29 15.97 12.93
C THR A 323 -20.97 16.10 11.57
N MET A 324 -20.22 16.51 10.54
CA MET A 324 -20.73 16.68 9.17
C MET A 324 -20.94 15.34 8.45
N TYR A 325 -20.16 14.31 8.79
CA TYR A 325 -20.24 12.97 8.17
C TYR A 325 -20.53 11.87 9.20
N ARG A 326 -21.69 11.97 9.88
CA ARG A 326 -22.06 11.06 10.99
C ARG A 326 -22.16 9.58 10.58
N ASP A 327 -22.48 9.30 9.33
CA ASP A 327 -22.62 7.93 8.81
C ASP A 327 -21.26 7.26 8.55
N THR A 328 -20.15 8.00 8.67
CA THR A 328 -18.80 7.49 8.40
C THR A 328 -18.04 7.19 9.69
N GLN A 329 -17.43 6.00 9.78
CA GLN A 329 -16.60 5.59 10.91
C GLN A 329 -15.15 6.03 10.67
N PHE A 330 -14.80 7.23 11.11
CA PHE A 330 -13.44 7.72 11.02
C PHE A 330 -12.49 7.06 12.02
N THR A 331 -11.26 6.82 11.58
CA THR A 331 -10.10 6.58 12.44
C THR A 331 -9.27 7.86 12.54
N GLY A 332 -8.43 8.01 13.57
CA GLY A 332 -7.55 9.18 13.68
C GLY A 332 -6.64 9.36 12.46
N ARG A 333 -6.16 8.24 11.89
CA ARG A 333 -5.40 8.21 10.64
C ARG A 333 -6.22 8.64 9.43
N ALA A 334 -7.48 8.21 9.31
CA ALA A 334 -8.35 8.65 8.21
C ALA A 334 -8.56 10.16 8.23
N VAL A 335 -8.76 10.75 9.41
CA VAL A 335 -8.85 12.21 9.58
C VAL A 335 -7.55 12.90 9.17
N ALA A 336 -6.41 12.42 9.65
CA ALA A 336 -5.09 12.97 9.26
C ALA A 336 -4.86 12.88 7.75
N ARG A 337 -5.24 11.77 7.11
CA ARG A 337 -5.18 11.60 5.65
C ARG A 337 -6.02 12.65 4.93
N ILE A 338 -7.27 12.88 5.34
CA ILE A 338 -8.14 13.91 4.74
C ILE A 338 -7.50 15.30 4.90
N PHE A 339 -7.01 15.63 6.09
CA PHE A 339 -6.42 16.94 6.38
C PHE A 339 -5.12 17.22 5.61
N HIS A 340 -4.32 16.19 5.33
CA HIS A 340 -3.17 16.28 4.44
C HIS A 340 -3.53 16.12 2.95
N GLY A 341 -4.76 15.72 2.62
CA GLY A 341 -5.19 15.43 1.26
C GLY A 341 -4.58 14.16 0.65
N ILE A 342 -4.39 13.15 1.49
CA ILE A 342 -3.99 11.79 1.13
C ILE A 342 -5.24 10.97 0.84
N GLN A 343 -5.31 10.38 -0.35
CA GLN A 343 -6.38 9.45 -0.68
C GLN A 343 -6.17 8.07 -0.05
N SER A 344 -7.27 7.40 0.24
CA SER A 344 -7.27 5.99 0.63
C SER A 344 -8.39 5.23 -0.10
N PRO A 345 -8.39 3.90 -0.07
CA PRO A 345 -9.46 3.10 -0.67
C PRO A 345 -10.87 3.48 -0.20
N ASN A 346 -11.04 3.80 1.09
CA ASN A 346 -12.34 4.22 1.63
C ASN A 346 -12.60 5.73 1.45
N TYR A 347 -11.55 6.53 1.30
CA TYR A 347 -11.63 7.99 1.17
C TYR A 347 -10.95 8.47 -0.13
N PRO A 348 -11.52 8.18 -1.32
CA PRO A 348 -10.90 8.53 -2.60
C PRO A 348 -10.97 10.04 -2.88
N ALA A 349 -9.90 10.59 -3.49
CA ALA A 349 -9.79 12.02 -3.79
C ALA A 349 -10.91 12.56 -4.70
N VAL A 350 -11.50 11.72 -5.57
CA VAL A 350 -12.62 12.10 -6.44
C VAL A 350 -13.85 12.55 -5.63
N ILE A 351 -14.07 11.92 -4.47
CA ILE A 351 -15.19 12.23 -3.58
C ILE A 351 -14.76 13.25 -2.53
N TRP A 352 -13.65 12.99 -1.85
CA TRP A 352 -13.21 13.76 -0.67
C TRP A 352 -12.37 14.98 -1.01
N GLY A 353 -11.82 15.09 -2.22
CA GLY A 353 -11.01 16.23 -2.66
C GLY A 353 -11.78 17.55 -2.73
N ARG A 354 -13.12 17.50 -2.76
CA ARG A 354 -14.01 18.67 -2.70
C ARG A 354 -14.43 19.04 -1.28
N CYS A 355 -14.03 18.24 -0.29
CA CYS A 355 -14.35 18.50 1.11
C CYS A 355 -13.58 19.74 1.60
N LYS A 356 -14.23 20.59 2.41
CA LYS A 356 -13.60 21.82 2.95
C LYS A 356 -12.36 21.57 3.81
N PHE A 357 -12.24 20.35 4.34
CA PHE A 357 -11.14 19.95 5.21
C PHE A 357 -9.96 19.33 4.44
N TRP A 358 -10.13 19.09 3.13
CA TRP A 358 -9.08 18.48 2.30
C TRP A 358 -7.89 19.43 2.16
N ARG A 359 -6.68 18.96 2.51
CA ARG A 359 -5.44 19.77 2.50
C ARG A 359 -5.46 21.01 3.41
N ARG A 360 -6.31 21.02 4.46
CA ARG A 360 -6.45 22.15 5.39
C ARG A 360 -5.23 22.32 6.32
N HIS A 361 -4.63 21.21 6.75
CA HIS A 361 -3.54 21.18 7.76
C HIS A 361 -2.26 20.56 7.18
N LEU A 362 -1.78 21.07 6.03
CA LEU A 362 -0.58 20.54 5.37
C LEU A 362 0.73 20.83 6.13
N SER A 363 0.75 21.90 6.93
CA SER A 363 1.92 22.35 7.68
C SER A 363 2.06 21.69 9.05
N ASP A 364 0.99 21.09 9.55
CA ASP A 364 0.95 20.43 10.85
C ASP A 364 1.53 19.00 10.75
N ASP A 365 2.07 18.49 11.86
CA ASP A 365 2.62 17.13 11.89
C ASP A 365 1.52 16.06 11.76
N PHE A 366 1.73 15.11 10.84
CA PHE A 366 0.77 14.05 10.54
C PHE A 366 0.47 13.15 11.74
N HIS A 367 1.48 12.81 12.55
CA HIS A 367 1.33 11.92 13.70
C HIS A 367 0.64 12.62 14.86
N ASP A 368 0.91 13.91 15.05
CA ASP A 368 0.19 14.71 16.04
C ASP A 368 -1.29 14.87 15.68
N ILE A 369 -1.62 15.11 14.41
CA ILE A 369 -3.02 15.10 13.95
C ILE A 369 -3.65 13.74 14.21
N CYS A 370 -2.97 12.63 13.89
CA CYS A 370 -3.48 11.28 14.16
C CYS A 370 -3.81 11.08 15.66
N ARG A 371 -2.91 11.53 16.55
CA ARG A 371 -3.05 11.42 18.00
C ARG A 371 -4.22 12.26 18.52
N ILE A 372 -4.30 13.53 18.12
CA ILE A 372 -5.36 14.46 18.53
C ILE A 372 -6.72 13.97 17.99
N ALA A 373 -6.79 13.57 16.72
CA ALA A 373 -8.02 13.04 16.13
C ALA A 373 -8.49 11.76 16.85
N THR A 374 -7.57 10.84 17.16
CA THR A 374 -7.93 9.63 17.92
C THR A 374 -8.50 9.99 19.29
N ARG A 375 -7.87 10.93 20.01
CA ARG A 375 -8.33 11.42 21.31
C ARG A 375 -9.74 12.03 21.23
N GLU A 376 -10.00 12.87 20.23
CA GLU A 376 -11.31 13.52 20.09
C GLU A 376 -12.41 12.54 19.63
N ILE A 377 -12.09 11.60 18.74
CA ILE A 377 -13.04 10.53 18.33
C ILE A 377 -13.46 9.70 19.55
N LEU A 378 -12.53 9.38 20.45
CA LEU A 378 -12.82 8.63 21.67
C LEU A 378 -13.67 9.42 22.67
N LYS A 379 -13.56 10.76 22.70
CA LYS A 379 -14.41 11.61 23.55
C LYS A 379 -15.84 11.79 23.01
N MET A 380 -16.03 11.63 21.72
CA MET A 380 -17.32 11.82 21.04
C MET A 380 -18.14 10.52 20.94
N ARG A 381 -17.51 9.37 21.20
CA ARG A 381 -18.17 8.07 21.36
C ARG A 381 -18.57 7.88 22.81
#